data_AF-A0A7T5EJN0-F1
#
_entry.id   AF-A0A7T5EJN0-F1
#
_cell.length_a   1.000
_cell.length_b   1.000
_cell.length_c   1.000
_cell.angle_alpha   90.00
_cell.angle_beta   90.00
_cell.angle_gamma   90.00
#
_symmetry.space_group_name_H-M   'P 1'
#
loop_
_entity.id
_entity.type
_entity.pdbx_description
1 polymer ?
#
loop_
_entity_poly.entity_id
_entity_poly.type
_entity_poly.pdbx_seq_one_letter_code
_entity_poly.pdbx_strand_id
1 'polypeptide(L)' 'MRLNGTKIFVKILESTDAEAMLDLERRNRAFFQTYTPLRDESFFTLEGQRALIEKHREMMAQDQ' A
#
# COMPACT_ATOMS: atom_id res chain seq x y z
N MET A 1 29.26 9.78 -20.11
CA MET A 1 28.20 8.75 -19.94
C MET A 1 27.17 9.31 -18.94
N ARG A 2 25.94 9.63 -19.38
CA ARG A 2 24.88 10.15 -18.50
C ARG A 2 24.07 8.96 -17.97
N LEU A 3 24.15 8.70 -16.67
CA LEU A 3 23.24 7.80 -15.98
C LEU A 3 21.96 8.58 -15.66
N ASN A 4 20.98 8.52 -16.55
CA ASN A 4 19.61 8.93 -16.22
C ASN A 4 18.92 7.71 -15.59
N GLY A 5 18.89 7.63 -14.27
CA GLY A 5 18.24 6.53 -13.55
C GLY A 5 17.52 7.04 -12.30
N THR A 6 16.29 6.57 -12.11
CA THR A 6 15.52 6.78 -10.87
C THR A 6 16.05 5.80 -9.83
N LYS A 7 16.48 6.28 -8.66
CA LYS A 7 16.84 5.41 -7.52
C LYS A 7 15.56 4.80 -6.95
N ILE A 8 15.30 3.54 -7.25
CA ILE A 8 14.15 2.79 -6.72
C ILE A 8 14.63 2.01 -5.49
N PHE A 9 13.86 2.09 -4.40
CA PHE A 9 14.08 1.30 -3.20
C PHE A 9 12.77 0.62 -2.78
N VAL A 10 12.90 -0.53 -2.14
CA VAL A 10 11.78 -1.29 -1.58
C VAL A 10 11.94 -1.30 -0.07
N LYS A 11 10.86 -1.02 0.66
CA LYS A 11 10.82 -1.06 2.12
C LYS A 11 9.53 -1.69 2.61
N ILE A 12 9.55 -2.15 3.85
CA ILE A 12 8.34 -2.54 4.58
C ILE A 12 7.51 -1.26 4.82
N LEU A 13 6.19 -1.37 4.65
CA LEU A 13 5.28 -0.24 4.88
C LEU A 13 5.21 0.10 6.37
N GLU A 14 5.14 1.40 6.65
CA GLU A 14 4.91 1.96 7.97
C GLU A 14 3.60 2.74 7.98
N SER A 15 3.03 2.98 9.17
CA SER A 15 1.80 3.78 9.32
C SER A 15 1.86 5.16 8.64
N THR A 16 3.05 5.74 8.51
CA THR A 16 3.31 7.01 7.82
C THR A 16 3.16 6.92 6.30
N ASP A 17 3.25 5.72 5.71
CA ASP A 17 3.08 5.49 4.27
C ASP A 17 1.61 5.33 3.86
N ALA A 18 0.69 5.23 4.83
CA ALA A 18 -0.71 4.93 4.58
C ALA A 18 -1.40 5.94 3.65
N GLU A 19 -1.02 7.23 3.71
CA GLU A 19 -1.57 8.26 2.83
C GLU A 19 -1.13 8.07 1.37
N ALA A 20 0.15 7.75 1.15
CA ALA A 20 0.68 7.49 -0.18
C ALA A 20 0.10 6.18 -0.76
N MET A 21 -0.09 5.16 0.08
CA MET A 21 -0.75 3.92 -0.31
C MET A 21 -2.21 4.15 -0.69
N LEU A 22 -2.94 4.94 0.10
CA LEU A 22 -4.33 5.29 -0.19
C LEU A 22 -4.46 6.02 -1.52
N ASP A 23 -3.60 7.00 -1.78
CA ASP A 23 -3.60 7.74 -3.03
C ASP A 23 -3.33 6.83 -4.24
N LEU A 24 -2.37 5.89 -4.12
CA LEU A 24 -2.11 4.89 -5.15
C LEU A 24 -3.35 4.04 -5.45
N GLU A 25 -3.99 3.50 -4.42
CA GLU A 25 -5.19 2.65 -4.55
C GLU A 25 -6.36 3.41 -5.16
N ARG A 26 -6.61 4.66 -4.71
CA ARG A 26 -7.72 5.48 -5.24
C ARG A 26 -7.52 5.87 -6.69
N ARG A 27 -6.30 6.30 -7.07
CA ARG A 27 -5.99 6.70 -8.46
C ARG A 27 -6.10 5.53 -9.44
N ASN A 28 -5.84 4.31 -8.98
CA ASN A 28 -5.83 3.12 -9.82
C ASN A 28 -7.05 2.21 -9.58
N ARG A 29 -8.01 2.61 -8.75
CA ARG A 29 -9.15 1.78 -8.31
C ARG A 29 -9.86 1.09 -9.48
N ALA A 30 -10.21 1.85 -10.51
CA ALA A 30 -10.91 1.32 -11.68
C ALA A 30 -10.10 0.25 -12.42
N PHE A 31 -8.78 0.43 -12.52
CA PHE A 31 -7.87 -0.53 -13.15
C PHE A 31 -7.67 -1.76 -12.25
N PHE A 32 -7.36 -1.58 -10.96
CA PHE A 32 -7.12 -2.70 -10.04
C PHE A 32 -8.34 -3.60 -9.88
N GLN A 33 -9.55 -3.04 -9.81
CA GLN A 33 -10.78 -3.84 -9.69
C GLN A 33 -11.05 -4.77 -10.88
N THR A 34 -10.35 -4.62 -12.01
CA THR A 34 -10.44 -5.58 -13.13
C THR A 34 -9.67 -6.88 -12.86
N TYR A 35 -8.70 -6.86 -11.93
CA TYR A 35 -7.80 -7.99 -11.66
C TYR A 35 -7.71 -8.39 -10.18
N THR A 36 -8.24 -7.59 -9.25
CA THR A 36 -8.22 -7.86 -7.81
C THR A 36 -9.60 -8.25 -7.29
N PRO A 37 -9.70 -8.94 -6.13
CA PRO A 37 -10.98 -9.12 -5.45
C PRO A 37 -11.68 -7.79 -5.18
N LEU A 38 -13.01 -7.83 -5.12
CA LEU A 38 -13.80 -6.67 -4.72
C LEU A 38 -13.38 -6.22 -3.31
N ARG A 39 -13.03 -4.95 -3.19
CA ARG A 39 -12.71 -4.28 -1.93
C ARG A 39 -13.89 -3.45 -1.50
N ASP A 40 -14.21 -3.50 -0.22
CA ASP A 40 -15.20 -2.62 0.40
C ASP A 40 -14.69 -1.17 0.48
N GLU A 41 -15.57 -0.21 0.74
CA GLU A 41 -15.21 1.22 0.81
C GLU A 41 -14.23 1.54 1.95
N SER A 42 -14.19 0.74 3.03
CA SER A 42 -13.24 0.96 4.13
C SER A 42 -11.80 0.73 3.69
N PHE A 43 -11.57 -0.12 2.67
CA PHE A 43 -10.26 -0.26 2.04
C PHE A 43 -9.74 1.08 1.46
N PHE A 44 -10.64 1.94 0.97
CA PHE A 44 -10.30 3.22 0.36
C PHE A 44 -10.38 4.39 1.36
N THR A 45 -10.20 4.13 2.65
CA THR A 45 -10.00 5.16 3.68
C THR A 45 -8.61 5.11 4.28
N LEU A 46 -8.19 6.21 4.92
CA LEU A 46 -6.88 6.27 5.56
C LEU A 46 -6.79 5.29 6.74
N GLU A 47 -7.88 5.18 7.49
CA GLU A 47 -8.02 4.26 8.62
C GLU A 47 -7.89 2.80 8.15
N GLY A 48 -8.53 2.44 7.03
CA GLY A 48 -8.43 1.09 6.47
C GLY A 48 -7.01 0.76 6.02
N GLN A 49 -6.33 1.68 5.34
CA GLN A 49 -4.93 1.48 4.93
C GLN A 49 -3.99 1.36 6.12
N ARG A 50 -4.17 2.17 7.17
CA ARG A 50 -3.42 2.04 8.43
C ARG A 50 -3.65 0.69 9.09
N ALA A 51 -4.91 0.26 9.21
CA ALA A 51 -5.25 -1.02 9.82
C ALA A 51 -4.63 -2.21 9.06
N LEU A 52 -4.59 -2.14 7.72
CA LEU A 52 -3.92 -3.15 6.89
C LEU A 52 -2.41 -3.19 7.15
N ILE A 53 -1.75 -2.03 7.15
CA ILE A 53 -0.30 -1.93 7.40
C ILE A 53 0.05 -2.48 8.78
N GLU A 54 -0.68 -2.09 9.83
CA GLU A 54 -0.43 -2.59 11.18
C GLU A 54 -0.68 -4.10 11.28
N LYS A 55 -1.77 -4.61 10.72
CA LYS A 55 -2.02 -6.06 10.67
C LYS A 55 -0.88 -6.81 9.97
N HIS A 56 -0.37 -6.28 8.85
CA HIS A 56 0.78 -6.86 8.17
C HIS A 56 2.04 -6.87 9.04
N ARG A 57 2.30 -5.80 9.79
CA ARG A 57 3.44 -5.73 10.73
C ARG A 57 3.29 -6.72 11.88
N GLU A 58 2.10 -6.86 12.45
CA GLU A 58 1.80 -7.82 13.51
C GLU A 58 2.04 -9.26 13.04
N MET A 59 1.56 -9.62 11.84
CA MET A 59 1.81 -10.95 11.26
C MET A 59 3.31 -11.21 11.06
N MET A 60 4.06 -10.22 10.52
CA MET A 60 5.51 -10.35 10.37
C MET A 60 6.25 -10.52 11.69
N ALA A 61 5.77 -9.88 12.77
CA ALA A 61 6.35 -10.02 14.10
C ALA A 61 6.05 -11.38 14.76
N GLN A 62 4.96 -12.04 14.37
CA GLN A 62 4.59 -13.37 14.88
C GLN A 62 5.31 -14.51 14.14
N ASP A 63 5.71 -14.27 12.88
CA ASP A 63 6.46 -15.24 12.06
C ASP A 63 7.98 -15.28 12.39
N GLN A 64 8.43 -14.47 13.37
CA GLN A 64 9.83 -14.28 13.74
C GLN A 64 10.20 -14.97 15.05
#